data_AF-A0A965CGN5-F1
#
_entry.id   AF-A0A965CGN5-F1
#
_cell.length_a   1.000
_cell.length_b   1.000
_cell.length_c   1.000
_cell.angle_alpha   90.00
_cell.angle_beta   90.00
_cell.angle_gamma   90.00
#
_symmetry.space_group_name_H-M   'P 1'
#
loop_
_entity.id
_entity.type
_entity.pdbx_description
1 polymer ?
#
loop_
_entity_poly.entity_id
_entity_poly.type
_entity_poly.pdbx_seq_one_letter_code
_entity_poly.pdbx_strand_id
1 'polypeptide(L)'
;MTKNSGTRSPETLEEMIELKAEMFGNRLTASIVRWFRNDTFFDGFRNTPARIIICTLSFIVLYGGLIVGWSTQNILLEYIIALLVVLVMQAISVRFVFQIEGREILDEYQTQRRDRAYRRAYKNIRSIIVAGVVGWLAYTYIRENADIELGGWELLTYQRAATIAVFAIGLISLQKYLAYGIKGEPFMSRDEVKKMRNS
;
A
#
# COMPACT_ATOMS: atom_id res chain seq x y z
N MET A 1 6.37 17.76 -35.96
CA MET A 1 6.10 16.37 -36.39
C MET A 1 5.58 15.59 -35.19
N THR A 2 4.26 15.46 -35.11
CA THR A 2 3.54 14.74 -34.06
C THR A 2 3.61 13.24 -34.34
N LYS A 3 4.24 12.50 -33.43
CA LYS A 3 4.31 11.05 -33.51
C LYS A 3 2.95 10.51 -33.02
N ASN A 4 2.07 10.15 -33.96
CA ASN A 4 0.87 9.37 -33.69
C ASN A 4 1.25 8.08 -32.98
N SER A 5 1.02 7.99 -31.67
CA SER A 5 1.04 6.71 -30.95
C SER A 5 -0.25 5.97 -31.31
N GLY A 6 -0.19 5.19 -32.41
CA GLY A 6 -1.26 4.30 -32.80
C GLY A 6 -1.56 3.34 -31.66
N THR A 7 -2.77 3.42 -31.12
CA THR A 7 -3.36 2.39 -30.26
C THR A 7 -3.51 1.14 -31.12
N ARG A 8 -2.57 0.19 -31.00
CA ARG A 8 -2.69 -1.16 -31.58
C ARG A 8 -4.02 -1.76 -31.13
N SER A 9 -4.81 -2.24 -32.08
CA SER A 9 -5.97 -3.08 -31.78
C SER A 9 -5.48 -4.38 -31.16
N PRO A 10 -6.04 -4.86 -30.04
CA PRO A 10 -5.64 -6.14 -29.46
C PRO A 10 -5.93 -7.26 -30.46
N GLU A 11 -4.91 -8.06 -30.78
CA GLU A 11 -5.00 -9.14 -31.77
C GLU A 11 -5.42 -10.47 -31.11
N THR A 12 -5.38 -10.54 -29.77
CA THR A 12 -5.69 -11.75 -28.99
C THR A 12 -6.73 -11.50 -27.89
N LEU A 13 -7.46 -12.56 -27.50
CA LEU A 13 -8.44 -12.51 -26.39
C LEU A 13 -7.78 -12.13 -25.05
N GLU A 14 -6.53 -12.53 -24.84
CA GLU A 14 -5.76 -12.20 -23.63
C GLU A 14 -5.48 -10.69 -23.54
N GLU A 15 -5.00 -10.08 -24.63
CA GLU A 15 -4.80 -8.62 -24.70
C GLU A 15 -6.12 -7.85 -24.55
N MET A 16 -7.23 -8.38 -25.09
CA MET A 16 -8.55 -7.78 -24.88
C MET A 16 -9.01 -7.83 -23.43
N ILE A 17 -8.76 -8.94 -22.72
CA ILE A 17 -9.11 -9.10 -21.31
C ILE A 17 -8.24 -8.18 -20.46
N GLU A 18 -6.94 -8.13 -20.73
CA GLU A 18 -5.99 -7.26 -20.03
C GLU A 18 -6.33 -5.78 -20.21
N LEU A 19 -6.57 -5.33 -21.45
CA LEU A 19 -7.02 -3.96 -21.72
C LEU A 19 -8.36 -3.63 -21.06
N LYS A 20 -9.31 -4.57 -21.04
CA LYS A 20 -10.59 -4.36 -20.34
C LYS A 20 -10.41 -4.28 -18.84
N ALA A 21 -9.57 -5.12 -18.25
CA ALA A 21 -9.25 -5.10 -16.82
C ALA A 21 -8.55 -3.80 -16.44
N GLU A 22 -7.59 -3.35 -17.24
CA GLU A 22 -6.87 -2.09 -17.05
C GLU A 22 -7.81 -0.88 -17.20
N MET A 23 -8.63 -0.86 -18.26
CA MET A 23 -9.64 0.19 -18.43
C MET A 23 -10.67 0.21 -17.30
N PHE A 24 -11.11 -0.96 -16.82
CA PHE A 24 -12.04 -1.06 -15.71
C PHE A 24 -11.41 -0.58 -14.40
N GLY A 25 -10.16 -1.00 -14.12
CA GLY A 25 -9.38 -0.52 -12.98
C GLY A 25 -9.18 0.99 -13.02
N ASN A 26 -8.84 1.54 -14.19
CA ASN A 26 -8.67 2.98 -14.40
C ASN A 26 -9.98 3.75 -14.27
N ARG A 27 -11.10 3.21 -14.76
CA ARG A 27 -12.43 3.82 -14.61
C ARG A 27 -12.94 3.77 -13.17
N LEU A 28 -12.78 2.65 -12.48
CA LEU A 28 -13.10 2.53 -11.05
C LEU A 28 -12.27 3.51 -10.25
N THR A 29 -10.95 3.52 -10.45
CA THR A 29 -10.03 4.44 -9.77
C THR A 29 -10.42 5.89 -10.05
N ALA A 30 -10.73 6.25 -11.29
CA ALA A 30 -11.14 7.61 -11.65
C ALA A 30 -12.48 8.03 -11.03
N SER A 31 -13.49 7.14 -11.01
CA SER A 31 -14.79 7.40 -10.40
C SER A 31 -14.70 7.51 -8.88
N ILE A 32 -13.93 6.62 -8.25
CA ILE A 32 -13.61 6.64 -6.83
C ILE A 32 -12.90 7.96 -6.50
N VAL A 33 -11.80 8.29 -7.17
CA VAL A 33 -11.07 9.54 -6.95
C VAL A 33 -11.96 10.76 -7.10
N ARG A 34 -12.86 10.79 -8.09
CA ARG A 34 -13.78 11.91 -8.32
C ARG A 34 -14.82 12.05 -7.20
N TRP A 35 -15.36 10.93 -6.72
CA TRP A 35 -16.28 10.90 -5.59
C TRP A 35 -15.59 11.35 -4.28
N PHE A 36 -14.40 10.79 -3.99
CA PHE A 36 -13.59 11.15 -2.81
C PHE A 36 -13.05 12.60 -2.83
N ARG A 37 -12.90 13.20 -4.01
CA ARG A 37 -12.49 14.60 -4.14
C ARG A 37 -13.61 15.58 -3.76
N ASN A 38 -14.87 15.16 -3.91
CA ASN A 38 -16.04 16.02 -3.71
C ASN A 38 -16.66 15.90 -2.31
N ASP A 39 -16.18 14.94 -1.50
CA ASP A 39 -16.74 14.63 -0.21
C ASP A 39 -15.89 15.20 0.94
N THR A 40 -16.54 16.04 1.76
CA THR A 40 -15.94 16.75 2.90
C THR A 40 -15.67 15.83 4.09
N PHE A 41 -16.28 14.63 4.13
CA PHE A 41 -16.05 13.65 5.18
C PHE A 41 -14.59 13.17 5.22
N PHE A 42 -13.93 13.06 4.07
CA PHE A 42 -12.56 12.54 3.96
C PHE A 42 -11.47 13.58 4.21
N ASP A 43 -11.83 14.85 4.42
CA ASP A 43 -10.87 15.87 4.85
C ASP A 43 -10.29 15.55 6.24
N GLY A 44 -11.08 14.88 7.09
CA GLY A 44 -10.63 14.37 8.39
C GLY A 44 -9.47 13.37 8.30
N PHE A 45 -9.41 12.56 7.23
CA PHE A 45 -8.41 11.50 7.03
C PHE A 45 -7.05 12.01 6.54
N ARG A 46 -6.95 13.29 6.17
CA ARG A 46 -5.75 13.93 5.59
C ARG A 46 -4.86 14.58 6.64
N ASN A 47 -5.37 14.68 7.87
CA ASN A 47 -4.67 15.31 8.99
C ASN A 47 -3.56 14.42 9.53
N THR A 48 -2.57 15.04 10.17
CA THR A 48 -1.47 14.35 10.84
C THR A 48 -1.93 13.28 11.85
N PRO A 49 -2.88 13.52 12.78
CA PRO A 49 -3.33 12.48 13.70
C PRO A 49 -4.04 11.31 12.99
N ALA A 50 -4.85 11.59 11.96
CA ALA A 50 -5.48 10.55 11.17
C ALA A 50 -4.44 9.67 10.46
N ARG A 51 -3.38 10.26 9.89
CA ARG A 51 -2.26 9.52 9.30
C ARG A 51 -1.56 8.62 10.30
N ILE A 52 -1.34 9.09 11.53
CA ILE A 52 -0.74 8.26 12.59
C ILE A 52 -1.64 7.05 12.85
N ILE A 53 -2.95 7.27 13.06
CA ILE A 53 -3.91 6.19 13.33
C ILE A 53 -3.93 5.17 12.17
N ILE A 54 -4.00 5.64 10.93
CA ILE A 54 -4.03 4.75 9.74
C ILE A 54 -2.71 4.00 9.60
N CYS A 55 -1.56 4.64 9.84
CA CYS A 55 -0.25 3.97 9.85
C CYS A 55 -0.19 2.89 10.94
N THR A 56 -0.58 3.21 12.18
CA THR A 56 -0.61 2.23 13.28
C THR A 56 -1.55 1.08 12.96
N LEU A 57 -2.75 1.37 12.44
CA LEU A 57 -3.69 0.35 11.99
C LEU A 57 -3.10 -0.50 10.86
N SER A 58 -2.31 0.09 9.96
CA SER A 58 -1.62 -0.65 8.90
C SER A 58 -0.62 -1.65 9.46
N PHE A 59 0.15 -1.25 10.48
CA PHE A 59 1.06 -2.16 11.19
C PHE A 59 0.30 -3.27 11.92
N ILE A 60 -0.79 -2.92 12.62
CA ILE A 60 -1.62 -3.88 13.34
C ILE A 60 -2.21 -4.91 12.39
N VAL A 61 -2.82 -4.48 11.28
CA VAL A 61 -3.41 -5.39 10.30
C VAL A 61 -2.34 -6.24 9.63
N LEU A 62 -1.22 -5.64 9.22
CA LEU A 62 -0.15 -6.35 8.52
C LEU A 62 0.54 -7.41 9.41
N TYR A 63 1.00 -7.03 10.60
CA TYR A 63 1.72 -7.96 11.49
C TYR A 63 0.77 -8.79 12.35
N GLY A 64 -0.32 -8.21 12.85
CA GLY A 64 -1.34 -8.93 13.60
C GLY A 64 -2.07 -9.95 12.74
N GLY A 65 -2.43 -9.59 11.50
CA GLY A 65 -3.03 -10.52 10.55
C GLY A 65 -2.11 -11.68 10.19
N LEU A 66 -0.79 -11.45 10.09
CA LEU A 66 0.20 -12.53 9.94
C LEU A 66 0.20 -13.46 11.15
N ILE A 67 0.25 -12.94 12.38
CA ILE A 67 0.30 -13.75 13.61
C ILE A 67 -0.98 -14.59 13.77
N VAL A 68 -2.14 -13.96 13.57
CA VAL A 68 -3.42 -14.66 13.69
C VAL A 68 -3.59 -15.63 12.52
N GLY A 69 -3.20 -15.29 11.30
CA GLY A 69 -3.32 -16.18 10.13
C GLY A 69 -2.34 -17.36 10.17
N TRP A 70 -1.22 -17.20 10.88
CA TRP A 70 -0.29 -18.29 11.17
C TRP A 70 -0.85 -19.28 12.18
N SER A 71 -1.57 -18.76 13.19
CA SER A 71 -2.17 -19.52 14.29
C SER A 71 -3.50 -20.17 13.90
N THR A 72 -4.32 -19.43 13.15
CA THR A 72 -5.70 -19.76 12.78
C THR A 72 -5.80 -19.79 11.26
N GLN A 73 -5.83 -21.00 10.69
CA GLN A 73 -5.64 -21.22 9.26
C GLN A 73 -6.85 -20.84 8.37
N ASN A 74 -7.97 -20.43 8.95
CA ASN A 74 -9.23 -20.12 8.23
C ASN A 74 -9.49 -18.62 8.02
N ILE A 75 -8.64 -17.72 8.53
CA ILE A 75 -8.90 -16.26 8.47
C ILE A 75 -8.24 -15.57 7.26
N LEU A 76 -7.72 -16.34 6.31
CA LEU A 76 -6.95 -15.80 5.18
C LEU A 76 -7.76 -14.80 4.34
N LEU A 77 -9.05 -15.09 4.09
CA LEU A 77 -9.92 -14.19 3.34
C LEU A 77 -10.17 -12.87 4.08
N GLU A 78 -10.46 -12.95 5.37
CA GLU A 78 -10.66 -11.78 6.24
C GLU A 78 -9.41 -10.92 6.30
N TYR A 79 -8.24 -11.56 6.35
CA TYR A 79 -6.95 -10.88 6.32
C TYR A 79 -6.72 -10.13 5.01
N ILE A 80 -7.03 -10.76 3.86
CA ILE A 80 -6.95 -10.10 2.54
C ILE A 80 -7.88 -8.88 2.51
N ILE A 81 -9.13 -9.03 2.96
CA ILE A 81 -10.11 -7.94 2.97
C ILE A 81 -9.62 -6.80 3.87
N ALA A 82 -9.11 -7.10 5.06
CA ALA A 82 -8.57 -6.09 5.97
C ALA A 82 -7.38 -5.32 5.36
N LEU A 83 -6.46 -6.02 4.68
CA LEU A 83 -5.34 -5.39 3.97
C LEU A 83 -5.82 -4.47 2.85
N LEU A 84 -6.82 -4.87 2.07
CA LEU A 84 -7.40 -4.05 1.02
C LEU A 84 -8.04 -2.78 1.59
N VAL A 85 -8.81 -2.89 2.68
CA VAL A 85 -9.41 -1.75 3.37
C VAL A 85 -8.34 -0.76 3.83
N VAL A 86 -7.28 -1.26 4.49
CA VAL A 86 -6.16 -0.41 4.95
C VAL A 86 -5.43 0.25 3.77
N LEU A 87 -5.21 -0.47 2.68
CA LEU A 87 -4.59 0.10 1.47
C LEU A 87 -5.42 1.24 0.89
N VAL A 88 -6.74 1.10 0.86
CA VAL A 88 -7.66 2.15 0.42
C VAL A 88 -7.62 3.34 1.39
N MET A 89 -7.65 3.11 2.71
CA MET A 89 -7.53 4.17 3.71
C MET A 89 -6.22 4.97 3.56
N GLN A 90 -5.11 4.27 3.33
CA GLN A 90 -3.81 4.90 3.08
C GLN A 90 -3.81 5.72 1.78
N ALA A 91 -4.39 5.17 0.71
CA ALA A 91 -4.52 5.88 -0.57
C ALA A 91 -5.34 7.18 -0.43
N ILE A 92 -6.44 7.15 0.33
CA ILE A 92 -7.27 8.32 0.61
C ILE A 92 -6.48 9.36 1.41
N SER A 93 -5.74 8.95 2.44
CA SER A 93 -4.99 9.87 3.29
C SER A 93 -3.91 10.64 2.52
N VAL A 94 -3.31 10.04 1.48
CA VAL A 94 -2.32 10.69 0.61
C VAL A 94 -2.92 11.27 -0.68
N ARG A 95 -4.24 11.46 -0.76
CA ARG A 95 -4.95 12.01 -1.94
C ARG A 95 -4.71 11.25 -3.24
N PHE A 96 -4.54 9.93 -3.18
CA PHE A 96 -4.29 9.10 -4.36
C PHE A 96 -3.09 9.57 -5.19
N VAL A 97 -2.11 10.23 -4.56
CA VAL A 97 -0.89 10.77 -5.22
C VAL A 97 -0.12 9.68 -5.98
N PHE A 98 -0.26 8.42 -5.60
CA PHE A 98 0.38 7.29 -6.26
C PHE A 98 -0.46 6.64 -7.38
N GLN A 99 -1.75 6.97 -7.49
CA GLN A 99 -2.69 6.40 -8.47
C GLN A 99 -3.00 7.37 -9.61
N ILE A 100 -2.76 8.65 -9.41
CA ILE A 100 -2.93 9.69 -10.44
C ILE A 100 -1.59 9.85 -11.15
N GLU A 101 -1.22 8.86 -11.97
CA GLU A 101 -0.13 9.04 -12.93
C GLU A 101 -0.62 9.88 -14.11
N GLY A 102 0.06 11.01 -14.38
CA GLY A 102 -0.08 11.73 -15.65
C GLY A 102 -1.23 12.74 -15.77
N ARG A 103 -1.90 13.18 -14.70
CA ARG A 103 -2.84 14.32 -14.79
C ARG A 103 -2.17 15.61 -14.32
N GLU A 104 -2.27 16.67 -15.13
CA GLU A 104 -1.75 18.05 -15.03
C GLU A 104 -2.01 18.82 -13.70
N ILE A 105 -2.48 18.13 -12.65
CA ILE A 105 -3.01 18.73 -11.41
C ILE A 105 -2.10 18.45 -10.21
N LEU A 106 -1.01 17.68 -10.39
CA LEU A 106 -0.04 17.42 -9.32
C LEU A 106 1.00 18.53 -9.29
N ASP A 107 0.82 19.46 -8.34
CA ASP A 107 1.79 20.49 -7.99
C ASP A 107 3.20 19.88 -7.83
N GLU A 108 4.22 20.57 -8.33
CA GLU A 108 5.60 20.10 -8.41
C GLU A 108 6.11 19.60 -7.05
N TYR A 109 5.69 20.29 -5.98
CA TYR A 109 5.98 19.91 -4.61
C TYR A 109 5.47 18.49 -4.23
N GLN A 110 4.25 18.14 -4.63
CA GLN A 110 3.66 16.83 -4.32
C GLN A 110 4.35 15.71 -5.12
N THR A 111 4.74 16.01 -6.36
CA THR A 111 5.50 15.08 -7.23
C THR A 111 6.88 14.78 -6.63
N GLN A 112 7.63 15.80 -6.22
CA GLN A 112 8.93 15.60 -5.57
C GLN A 112 8.82 14.84 -4.24
N ARG A 113 7.71 15.01 -3.52
CA ARG A 113 7.45 14.27 -2.27
C ARG A 113 7.13 12.80 -2.54
N ARG A 114 6.32 12.52 -3.56
CA ARG A 114 6.02 11.16 -4.04
C ARG A 114 7.28 10.41 -4.47
N ASP A 115 8.14 11.04 -5.27
CA ASP A 115 9.35 10.39 -5.78
C ASP A 115 10.35 10.11 -4.66
N ARG A 116 10.45 11.01 -3.66
CA ARG A 116 11.19 10.73 -2.41
C ARG A 116 10.61 9.54 -1.65
N ALA A 117 9.29 9.41 -1.58
CA ALA A 117 8.63 8.28 -0.94
C ALA A 117 8.94 6.97 -1.67
N TYR A 118 8.87 6.94 -3.01
CA TYR A 118 9.26 5.77 -3.80
C TYR A 118 10.72 5.37 -3.58
N ARG A 119 11.65 6.33 -3.60
CA ARG A 119 13.07 6.05 -3.34
C ARG A 119 13.29 5.45 -1.95
N ARG A 120 12.60 5.96 -0.92
CA ARG A 120 12.68 5.41 0.44
C ARG A 120 12.04 4.03 0.54
N ALA A 121 10.86 3.84 -0.06
CA ALA A 121 10.19 2.55 -0.11
C ALA A 121 11.08 1.49 -0.75
N TYR A 122 11.74 1.82 -1.88
CA TYR A 122 12.67 0.91 -2.52
C TYR A 122 13.88 0.55 -1.64
N LYS A 123 14.50 1.54 -0.98
CA LYS A 123 15.59 1.29 -0.03
C LYS A 123 15.14 0.42 1.14
N ASN A 124 13.93 0.64 1.67
CA ASN A 124 13.37 -0.15 2.75
C ASN A 124 13.06 -1.58 2.31
N ILE A 125 12.44 -1.78 1.14
CA ILE A 125 12.18 -3.12 0.57
C ILE A 125 13.50 -3.87 0.41
N ARG A 126 14.52 -3.22 -0.15
CA ARG A 126 15.87 -3.82 -0.27
C ARG A 126 16.41 -4.22 1.10
N SER A 127 16.32 -3.35 2.09
CA SER A 127 16.78 -3.65 3.45
C SER A 127 16.02 -4.82 4.08
N ILE A 128 14.70 -4.92 3.86
CA ILE A 128 13.87 -6.01 4.36
C ILE A 128 14.25 -7.33 3.70
N ILE A 129 14.44 -7.34 2.38
CA ILE A 129 14.88 -8.55 1.65
C ILE A 129 16.23 -9.01 2.17
N VAL A 130 17.20 -8.10 2.30
CA VAL A 130 18.53 -8.41 2.83
C VAL A 130 18.43 -8.95 4.26
N ALA A 131 17.65 -8.31 5.13
CA ALA A 131 17.44 -8.78 6.49
C ALA A 131 16.77 -10.17 6.52
N GLY A 132 15.83 -10.43 5.62
CA GLY A 132 15.19 -11.74 5.47
C GLY A 132 16.17 -12.83 5.06
N VAL A 133 17.04 -12.56 4.08
CA VAL A 133 18.09 -13.51 3.64
C VAL A 133 19.09 -13.77 4.75
N VAL A 134 19.56 -12.72 5.43
CA VAL A 134 20.50 -12.86 6.57
C VAL A 134 19.86 -13.64 7.72
N GLY A 135 18.60 -13.34 8.05
CA GLY A 135 17.85 -14.07 9.08
C GLY A 135 17.64 -15.54 8.71
N TRP A 136 17.37 -15.83 7.44
CA TRP A 136 17.27 -17.19 6.93
C TRP A 136 18.59 -17.96 7.08
N LEU A 137 19.71 -17.37 6.65
CA LEU A 137 21.04 -17.98 6.80
C LEU A 137 21.43 -18.20 8.26
N ALA A 138 21.11 -17.24 9.13
CA ALA A 138 21.33 -17.39 10.56
C ALA A 138 20.48 -18.53 11.14
N TYR A 139 19.21 -18.64 10.73
CA TYR A 139 18.32 -19.72 11.14
C TYR A 139 18.86 -21.09 10.71
N THR A 140 19.29 -21.26 9.46
CA THR A 140 19.85 -22.54 8.98
C THR A 140 21.14 -22.89 9.72
N TYR A 141 22.01 -21.90 9.95
CA TYR A 141 23.25 -22.11 10.69
C TYR A 141 22.99 -22.53 12.15
N ILE A 142 22.04 -21.88 12.85
CA ILE A 142 21.68 -22.23 14.22
C ILE A 142 21.04 -23.61 14.25
N ARG A 143 20.14 -23.94 13.32
CA ARG A 143 19.48 -25.24 13.28
C ARG A 143 20.46 -26.40 13.05
N GLU A 144 21.52 -26.19 12.28
CA GLU A 144 22.53 -27.22 12.00
C GLU A 144 23.55 -27.37 13.12
N ASN A 145 23.87 -26.29 13.86
CA ASN A 145 24.96 -26.29 14.84
C ASN A 145 24.51 -26.22 16.30
N ALA A 146 23.25 -25.86 16.56
CA ALA A 146 22.67 -25.85 17.89
C ALA A 146 21.67 -27.00 18.00
N ASP A 147 21.76 -27.75 19.11
CA ASP A 147 20.87 -28.87 19.47
C ASP A 147 19.49 -28.34 19.92
N ILE A 148 18.95 -27.39 19.17
CA ILE A 148 17.68 -26.71 19.41
C ILE A 148 16.72 -27.18 18.32
N GLU A 149 15.61 -27.81 18.72
CA GLU A 149 14.52 -28.16 17.83
C GLU A 149 13.78 -26.89 17.35
N LEU A 150 14.39 -26.22 16.38
CA LEU A 150 13.75 -25.14 15.63
C LEU A 150 12.84 -25.78 14.59
N GLY A 151 11.53 -25.58 14.74
CA GLY A 151 10.53 -26.07 13.79
C GLY A 151 10.86 -25.62 12.36
N GLY A 152 10.77 -26.54 11.39
CA GLY A 152 11.26 -26.36 10.02
C GLY A 152 10.17 -26.15 8.98
N TRP A 153 10.48 -26.52 7.74
CA TRP A 153 9.55 -26.52 6.59
C TRP A 153 8.27 -27.32 6.82
N GLU A 154 8.28 -28.25 7.78
CA GLU A 154 7.12 -29.05 8.17
C GLU A 154 6.00 -28.21 8.79
N LEU A 155 6.33 -27.01 9.30
CA LEU A 155 5.34 -26.05 9.76
C LEU A 155 4.66 -25.28 8.62
N LEU A 156 5.19 -25.35 7.39
CA LEU A 156 4.71 -24.62 6.22
C LEU A 156 3.62 -25.43 5.50
N THR A 157 2.41 -25.38 6.04
CA THR A 157 1.20 -25.86 5.34
C THR A 157 0.81 -24.91 4.21
N TYR A 158 0.02 -25.40 3.24
CA TYR A 158 -0.47 -24.58 2.11
C TYR A 158 -1.10 -23.25 2.56
N GLN A 159 -1.93 -23.28 3.61
CA GLN A 159 -2.57 -22.08 4.15
C GLN A 159 -1.56 -21.12 4.80
N ARG A 160 -0.55 -21.63 5.52
CA ARG A 160 0.52 -20.80 6.11
C ARG A 160 1.42 -20.18 5.06
N ALA A 161 1.75 -20.93 4.00
CA ALA A 161 2.47 -20.42 2.84
C ALA A 161 1.69 -19.27 2.18
N ALA A 162 0.39 -19.45 1.98
CA ALA A 162 -0.49 -18.43 1.42
C ALA A 162 -0.56 -17.18 2.31
N THR A 163 -0.65 -17.33 3.64
CA THR A 163 -0.61 -16.21 4.59
C THR A 163 0.70 -15.43 4.51
N ILE A 164 1.85 -16.11 4.41
CA ILE A 164 3.15 -15.45 4.21
C ILE A 164 3.18 -14.69 2.88
N ALA A 165 2.67 -15.28 1.80
CA ALA A 165 2.63 -14.63 0.49
C ALA A 165 1.76 -13.35 0.52
N VAL A 166 0.57 -13.43 1.14
CA VAL A 166 -0.32 -12.27 1.34
C VAL A 166 0.38 -11.20 2.17
N PHE A 167 1.07 -11.57 3.25
CA PHE A 167 1.88 -10.66 4.05
C PHE A 167 2.98 -9.98 3.22
N ALA A 168 3.72 -10.72 2.40
CA ALA A 168 4.79 -10.16 1.57
C ALA A 168 4.25 -9.15 0.55
N ILE A 169 3.14 -9.49 -0.13
CA ILE A 169 2.47 -8.59 -1.07
C ILE A 169 1.94 -7.34 -0.37
N GLY A 170 1.30 -7.52 0.80
CA GLY A 170 0.79 -6.43 1.62
C GLY A 170 1.90 -5.49 2.11
N LEU A 171 3.00 -6.06 2.60
CA LEU A 171 4.20 -5.34 3.05
C LEU A 171 4.74 -4.46 1.93
N ILE A 172 4.99 -5.02 0.75
CA ILE A 172 5.50 -4.29 -0.43
C ILE A 172 4.52 -3.20 -0.85
N SER A 173 3.24 -3.52 -0.93
CA SER A 173 2.18 -2.58 -1.35
C SER A 173 2.03 -1.39 -0.41
N LEU A 174 2.22 -1.61 0.90
CA LEU A 174 2.14 -0.58 1.93
C LEU A 174 3.39 0.32 2.02
N GLN A 175 4.57 -0.17 1.61
CA GLN A 175 5.83 0.58 1.78
C GLN A 175 5.79 1.98 1.20
N LYS A 176 5.18 2.17 0.01
CA LYS A 176 5.09 3.50 -0.62
C LYS A 176 4.29 4.51 0.22
N TYR A 177 3.22 4.05 0.87
CA TYR A 177 2.39 4.89 1.73
C TYR A 177 3.09 5.20 3.06
N LEU A 178 3.70 4.18 3.68
CA LEU A 178 4.47 4.36 4.92
C LEU A 178 5.67 5.31 4.72
N ALA A 179 6.31 5.25 3.55
CA ALA A 179 7.45 6.10 3.19
C ALA A 179 7.07 7.55 2.82
N TYR A 180 5.79 7.83 2.56
CA TYR A 180 5.28 9.17 2.20
C TYR A 180 5.33 10.18 3.36
N GLY A 181 5.35 9.66 4.59
CA GLY A 181 5.57 10.40 5.82
C GLY A 181 4.30 10.89 6.50
N ILE A 182 4.42 11.04 7.83
CA ILE A 182 3.30 11.24 8.77
C ILE A 182 2.71 12.66 8.70
N LYS A 183 3.50 13.66 8.29
CA LYS A 183 3.04 15.06 8.20
C LYS A 183 1.88 15.18 7.20
N GLY A 184 0.67 15.28 7.74
CA GLY A 184 -0.56 15.61 7.04
C GLY A 184 -0.80 17.12 7.05
N GLU A 185 -1.97 17.52 6.58
CA GLU A 185 -2.40 18.92 6.67
C GLU A 185 -2.74 19.27 8.13
N PRO A 186 -2.55 20.54 8.56
CA PRO A 186 -2.99 20.98 9.88
C PRO A 186 -4.51 20.82 9.98
N PHE A 187 -4.99 20.30 11.11
CA PHE A 187 -6.42 20.26 11.40
C PHE A 187 -6.89 21.68 11.66
N MET A 188 -7.44 22.33 10.64
CA MET A 188 -8.14 23.61 10.80
C MET A 188 -9.63 23.34 10.76
N SER A 189 -10.35 23.82 11.77
CA SER A 189 -11.82 23.78 11.74
C SER A 189 -12.35 24.68 10.61
N ARG A 190 -13.54 24.39 10.06
CA ARG A 190 -14.14 25.22 8.98
C ARG A 190 -14.27 26.70 9.39
N ASP A 191 -14.39 26.97 10.69
CA ASP A 191 -14.48 28.31 11.23
C ASP A 191 -13.14 29.03 11.23
N GLU A 192 -12.03 28.33 11.53
CA GLU A 192 -10.67 28.89 11.40
C GLU A 192 -10.28 29.17 9.95
N VAL A 193 -10.64 28.28 9.02
CA VAL A 193 -10.39 28.49 7.58
C VAL A 193 -11.18 29.69 7.04
N LYS A 194 -12.43 29.86 7.46
CA LYS A 194 -13.23 31.05 7.11
C LYS A 194 -12.66 32.32 7.73
N LYS A 195 -12.14 32.24 8.97
CA LYS A 195 -11.57 33.38 9.68
C LYS A 195 -10.27 33.86 9.03
N MET A 196 -9.41 32.95 8.57
CA MET A 196 -8.18 33.30 7.83
C MET A 196 -8.44 33.80 6.41
N ARG A 197 -9.52 33.35 5.75
CA ARG A 197 -9.88 33.83 4.40
C ARG A 197 -10.48 35.23 4.41
N ASN A 198 -11.02 35.66 5.56
CA ASN A 198 -11.69 36.94 5.75
C ASN A 198 -10.86 37.95 6.56
N SER A 199 -9.60 37.61 6.89
CA SER A 199 -8.60 38.48 7.54
C SER A 199 -7.54 38.88 6.53
#